data_AF-A0A2H4VFS8-F1
#
_entry.id   AF-A0A2H4VFS8-F1
#
_cell.length_a   1.000
_cell.length_b   1.000
_cell.length_c   1.000
_cell.angle_alpha   90.00
_cell.angle_beta   90.00
_cell.angle_gamma   90.00
#
_symmetry.space_group_name_H-M   'P 1'
#
loop_
_entity.id
_entity.type
_entity.pdbx_description
1 polymer ?
#
loop_
_entity_poly.entity_id
_entity_poly.type
_entity_poly.pdbx_seq_one_letter_code
_entity_poly.pdbx_strand_id
1 'polypeptide(L)'
;MSLDMIPESDIDDDDDDDEALAELTRRYFKSRGPATLHDFIWWSGLLTADARTGLEAVKSELNQETIKGRTYWYSEEENLLTLNEDSGANLPVVHLLPTYDEYLFSYRDRSASLDLKMRKYLQGHYRSTISLDGQIVGTWRRTFKKSRVLMEYHRFITLNRDEKHALDEAGLLYKRFMNKK
;
A
#
# COMPACT_ATOMS: atom_id res chain seq x y z
N MET A 1 -54.11 25.84 5.46
CA MET A 1 -53.35 25.04 4.49
C MET A 1 -52.01 24.77 5.14
N SER A 2 -51.89 23.56 5.69
CA SER A 2 -50.69 23.03 6.36
C SER A 2 -49.65 22.74 5.29
N LEU A 3 -48.44 23.30 5.41
CA LEU A 3 -47.27 22.87 4.64
C LEU A 3 -46.27 22.26 5.63
N ASP A 4 -46.36 20.95 5.72
CA ASP A 4 -45.32 19.94 5.95
C ASP A 4 -44.09 20.36 6.76
N MET A 5 -44.18 19.96 8.02
CA MET A 5 -43.11 19.56 8.93
C MET A 5 -42.19 18.55 8.21
N ILE A 6 -40.97 18.96 7.89
CA ILE A 6 -39.89 18.03 7.55
C ILE A 6 -39.58 17.27 8.85
N PRO A 7 -39.62 15.92 8.89
CA PRO A 7 -39.23 15.20 10.08
C PRO A 7 -37.74 15.46 10.33
N GLU A 8 -37.41 15.96 11.53
CA GLU A 8 -36.04 15.93 12.04
C GLU A 8 -35.58 14.45 11.98
N SER A 9 -34.44 14.21 11.34
CA SER A 9 -33.88 12.87 11.24
C SER A 9 -33.41 12.43 12.62
N ASP A 10 -33.99 11.36 13.15
CA ASP A 10 -33.54 10.65 14.36
C ASP A 10 -32.23 9.88 14.08
N ILE A 11 -31.22 10.54 13.48
CA ILE A 11 -29.86 10.00 13.37
C ILE A 11 -29.14 10.49 14.62
N ASP A 12 -28.83 9.58 15.54
CA ASP A 12 -27.83 9.84 16.58
C ASP A 12 -26.47 9.91 15.86
N ASP A 13 -26.14 11.10 15.35
CA ASP A 13 -24.96 11.37 14.50
C ASP A 13 -23.64 10.87 15.15
N ASP A 14 -23.58 10.80 16.49
CA ASP A 14 -22.40 10.37 17.23
C ASP A 14 -22.13 8.84 17.12
N ASP A 15 -23.17 7.99 17.09
CA ASP A 15 -23.00 6.52 17.03
C ASP A 15 -22.59 6.06 15.61
N ASP A 16 -23.13 6.71 14.58
CA ASP A 16 -22.76 6.46 13.17
C ASP A 16 -21.31 6.87 12.87
N ASP A 17 -20.83 7.95 13.50
CA ASP A 17 -19.44 8.41 13.39
C ASP A 17 -18.46 7.41 14.00
N ASP A 18 -18.75 6.85 15.18
CA ASP A 18 -17.89 5.85 15.83
C ASP A 18 -17.84 4.52 15.06
N GLU A 19 -18.97 4.06 14.50
CA GLU A 19 -19.00 2.86 13.64
C GLU A 19 -18.17 3.08 12.37
N ALA A 20 -18.27 4.26 11.75
CA ALA A 20 -17.48 4.61 10.58
C ALA A 20 -15.96 4.64 10.88
N LEU A 21 -15.57 5.19 12.03
CA LEU A 21 -14.17 5.19 12.48
C LEU A 21 -13.65 3.77 12.73
N ALA A 22 -14.44 2.92 13.37
CA ALA A 22 -14.10 1.53 13.60
C ALA A 22 -13.90 0.78 12.27
N GLU A 23 -14.84 0.92 11.33
CA GLU A 23 -14.80 0.21 10.06
C GLU A 23 -13.63 0.67 9.16
N LEU A 24 -13.37 1.98 9.11
CA LEU A 24 -12.21 2.50 8.37
C LEU A 24 -10.89 1.97 8.96
N THR A 25 -10.80 1.95 10.30
CA THR A 25 -9.60 1.46 11.01
C THR A 25 -9.38 -0.04 10.77
N ARG A 26 -10.45 -0.83 10.86
CA ARG A 26 -10.44 -2.28 10.58
C ARG A 26 -9.92 -2.56 9.19
N ARG A 27 -10.49 -1.91 8.16
CA ARG A 27 -10.09 -2.12 6.76
C ARG A 27 -8.64 -1.74 6.50
N TYR A 28 -8.18 -0.65 7.11
CA TYR A 28 -6.79 -0.22 6.97
C TYR A 28 -5.83 -1.29 7.50
N PHE A 29 -5.95 -1.71 8.77
CA PHE A 29 -5.01 -2.65 9.37
C PHE A 29 -5.15 -4.08 8.87
N LYS A 30 -6.32 -4.49 8.38
CA LYS A 30 -6.47 -5.78 7.69
C LYS A 30 -5.68 -5.79 6.38
N SER A 31 -5.86 -4.78 5.53
CA SER A 31 -5.27 -4.74 4.17
C SER A 31 -3.83 -4.21 4.07
N ARG A 32 -3.38 -3.47 5.10
CA ARG A 32 -2.08 -2.76 5.09
C ARG A 32 -1.27 -3.03 6.36
N GLY A 33 -1.70 -3.96 7.21
CA GLY A 33 -0.87 -4.43 8.31
C GLY A 33 0.37 -5.18 7.78
N PRO A 34 1.53 -5.12 8.47
CA PRO A 34 1.80 -4.38 9.70
C PRO A 34 2.01 -2.87 9.49
N ALA A 35 1.21 -2.05 10.20
CA ALA A 35 1.28 -0.58 10.13
C ALA A 35 1.17 0.05 11.52
N THR A 36 1.69 1.27 11.68
CA THR A 36 1.54 2.01 12.95
C THR A 36 0.30 2.89 12.95
N LEU A 37 -0.17 3.30 14.13
CA LEU A 37 -1.23 4.32 14.26
C LEU A 37 -0.83 5.63 13.53
N HIS A 38 0.45 5.97 13.52
CA HIS A 38 0.93 7.17 12.83
C HIS A 38 0.85 7.04 11.30
N ASP A 39 1.03 5.83 10.76
CA ASP A 39 0.80 5.57 9.33
C ASP A 39 -0.69 5.70 9.01
N PHE A 40 -1.58 5.15 9.85
CA PHE A 40 -3.02 5.27 9.69
C PHE A 40 -3.50 6.73 9.73
N ILE A 41 -3.05 7.52 10.70
CA ILE A 41 -3.36 8.96 10.79
C ILE A 41 -2.92 9.69 9.51
N TRP A 42 -1.71 9.42 9.04
CA TRP A 42 -1.19 10.07 7.84
C TRP A 42 -1.96 9.68 6.58
N TRP A 43 -2.38 8.41 6.47
CA TRP A 43 -3.12 7.90 5.32
C TRP A 43 -4.58 8.36 5.29
N SER A 44 -5.27 8.26 6.43
CA SER A 44 -6.70 8.61 6.55
C SER A 44 -6.94 10.12 6.58
N GLY A 45 -5.97 10.89 7.08
CA GLY A 45 -6.14 12.33 7.32
C GLY A 45 -7.01 12.66 8.54
N LEU A 46 -7.40 11.66 9.33
CA LEU A 46 -8.19 11.84 10.55
C LEU A 46 -7.43 12.62 11.62
N LEU A 47 -8.19 13.23 12.53
CA LEU A 47 -7.61 13.75 13.76
C LEU A 47 -7.05 12.57 14.58
N THR A 48 -6.00 12.86 15.35
CA THR A 48 -5.38 11.84 16.22
C THR A 48 -6.36 11.28 17.26
N ALA A 49 -7.37 12.03 17.68
CA ALA A 49 -8.40 11.54 18.59
C ALA A 49 -9.24 10.45 17.91
N ASP A 50 -9.84 10.77 16.77
CA ASP A 50 -10.71 9.86 15.99
C ASP A 50 -9.98 8.58 15.58
N ALA A 51 -8.74 8.70 15.12
CA ALA A 51 -7.92 7.54 14.77
C ALA A 51 -7.62 6.63 15.98
N ARG A 52 -7.53 7.20 17.20
CA ARG A 52 -7.40 6.41 18.43
C ARG A 52 -8.71 5.76 18.82
N THR A 53 -9.84 6.46 18.68
CA THR A 53 -11.17 5.90 18.90
C THR A 53 -11.39 4.67 18.02
N GLY A 54 -11.17 4.82 16.71
CA GLY A 54 -11.30 3.70 15.76
C GLY A 54 -10.36 2.54 16.07
N LEU A 55 -9.10 2.80 16.46
CA LEU A 55 -8.16 1.73 16.84
C LEU A 55 -8.59 1.04 18.12
N GLU A 56 -9.03 1.78 19.14
CA GLU A 56 -9.50 1.22 20.40
C GLU A 56 -10.72 0.31 20.20
N ALA A 57 -11.62 0.68 19.28
CA ALA A 57 -12.81 -0.09 18.95
C ALA A 57 -12.49 -1.46 18.31
N VAL A 58 -11.39 -1.57 17.55
CA VAL A 58 -11.06 -2.78 16.77
C VAL A 58 -9.79 -3.51 17.21
N LYS A 59 -9.05 -3.00 18.20
CA LYS A 59 -7.77 -3.58 18.63
C LYS A 59 -7.84 -5.04 19.09
N SER A 60 -9.01 -5.50 19.56
CA SER A 60 -9.23 -6.90 19.96
C SER A 60 -9.25 -7.86 18.78
N GLU A 61 -9.43 -7.35 17.56
CA GLU A 61 -9.42 -8.10 16.30
C GLU A 61 -8.07 -8.05 15.58
N LEU A 62 -7.11 -7.31 16.14
CA LEU A 62 -5.80 -7.09 15.54
C LEU A 62 -4.72 -7.67 16.45
N ASN A 63 -3.69 -8.21 15.82
CA ASN A 63 -2.42 -8.49 16.48
C ASN A 63 -1.57 -7.24 16.51
N GLN A 64 -0.63 -7.22 17.46
CA GLN A 64 0.37 -6.17 17.54
C GLN A 64 1.77 -6.72 17.81
N GLU A 65 2.77 -6.05 17.23
CA GLU A 65 4.18 -6.30 17.51
C GLU A 65 4.92 -4.98 17.71
N THR A 66 5.88 -4.96 18.63
CA THR A 66 6.73 -3.79 18.85
C THR A 66 8.11 -3.99 18.24
N ILE A 67 8.41 -3.23 17.19
CA ILE A 67 9.70 -3.29 16.49
C ILE A 67 10.39 -1.94 16.64
N LYS A 68 11.61 -1.93 17.20
CA LYS A 68 12.42 -0.71 17.41
C LYS A 68 11.65 0.40 18.14
N GLY A 69 10.82 0.03 19.12
CA GLY A 69 10.05 0.96 19.94
C GLY A 69 8.78 1.52 19.27
N ARG A 70 8.32 0.94 18.16
CA ARG A 70 7.06 1.29 17.51
C ARG A 70 6.12 0.09 17.49
N THR A 71 4.86 0.33 17.83
CA THR A 71 3.80 -0.68 17.76
C THR A 71 3.21 -0.73 16.37
N TYR A 72 3.26 -1.92 15.77
CA TYR A 72 2.66 -2.24 14.48
C TYR A 72 1.45 -3.13 14.71
N TRP A 73 0.35 -2.83 14.04
CA TRP A 73 -0.90 -3.56 14.09
C TRP A 73 -1.16 -4.26 12.75
N TYR A 74 -1.67 -5.49 12.81
CA TYR A 74 -1.95 -6.31 11.64
C TYR A 74 -3.01 -7.38 11.94
N SER A 75 -3.63 -7.92 10.90
CA SER A 75 -4.51 -9.09 11.00
C SER A 75 -3.75 -10.38 10.69
N GLU A 76 -4.09 -11.46 11.39
CA GLU A 76 -3.56 -12.81 11.11
C GLU A 76 -4.11 -13.41 9.81
N GLU A 77 -5.30 -12.98 9.38
CA GLU A 77 -5.99 -13.51 8.20
C GLU A 77 -5.20 -13.28 6.90
N GLU A 78 -4.33 -12.26 6.87
CA GLU A 78 -3.50 -11.89 5.72
C GLU A 78 -2.00 -12.13 5.97
N ASN A 79 -1.63 -13.12 6.79
CA ASN A 79 -0.23 -13.50 6.97
C ASN A 79 0.31 -14.24 5.73
N LEU A 80 0.52 -13.48 4.64
CA LEU A 80 1.15 -13.91 3.39
C LEU A 80 2.61 -14.37 3.57
N LEU A 81 3.17 -14.25 4.78
CA LEU A 81 4.49 -14.80 5.16
C LEU A 81 4.54 -16.32 5.04
N THR A 82 3.40 -17.02 5.03
CA THR A 82 3.33 -18.48 4.87
C THR A 82 3.39 -18.96 3.41
N LEU A 83 3.41 -18.06 2.41
CA LEU A 83 3.39 -18.47 0.99
C LEU A 83 4.73 -18.98 0.43
N ASN A 84 5.83 -18.98 1.20
CA ASN A 84 7.17 -19.25 0.65
C ASN A 84 8.04 -20.26 1.41
N GLU A 85 7.50 -20.99 2.40
CA GLU A 85 8.31 -22.05 3.04
C GLU A 85 8.36 -23.35 2.21
N ASP A 86 7.40 -23.59 1.32
CA ASP A 86 7.28 -24.85 0.55
C ASP A 86 7.70 -24.78 -0.94
N SER A 87 8.00 -23.60 -1.49
CA SER A 87 8.39 -23.43 -2.90
C SER A 87 9.93 -23.49 -3.03
N GLY A 88 10.45 -24.68 -3.34
CA GLY A 88 11.89 -25.04 -3.41
C GLY A 88 12.82 -24.25 -4.36
N ALA A 89 12.47 -23.04 -4.78
CA ALA A 89 13.38 -22.00 -5.26
C ALA A 89 12.70 -20.65 -5.04
N ASN A 90 13.21 -19.82 -4.14
CA ASN A 90 12.68 -18.47 -3.90
C ASN A 90 13.05 -17.61 -5.12
N LEU A 91 12.27 -17.70 -6.20
CA LEU A 91 12.48 -16.91 -7.40
C LEU A 91 12.19 -15.44 -7.09
N PRO A 92 12.98 -14.50 -7.63
CA PRO A 92 12.77 -13.07 -7.39
C PRO A 92 11.38 -12.62 -7.84
N VAL A 93 10.64 -11.94 -6.96
CA VAL A 93 9.30 -11.41 -7.25
C VAL A 93 9.40 -9.93 -7.58
N VAL A 94 9.03 -9.57 -8.82
CA VAL A 94 9.08 -8.18 -9.30
C VAL A 94 7.70 -7.63 -9.61
N HIS A 95 7.40 -6.44 -9.07
CA HIS A 95 6.20 -5.67 -9.38
C HIS A 95 6.54 -4.30 -9.99
N LEU A 96 5.82 -3.94 -11.05
CA LEU A 96 5.86 -2.61 -11.66
C LEU A 96 4.71 -1.77 -11.12
N LEU A 97 4.97 -1.08 -10.00
CA LEU A 97 3.97 -0.32 -9.29
C LEU A 97 3.70 1.02 -10.00
N PRO A 98 2.43 1.40 -10.26
CA PRO A 98 2.09 2.69 -10.84
C PRO A 98 2.46 3.87 -9.92
N THR A 99 2.33 5.08 -10.46
CA THR A 99 2.41 6.28 -9.62
C THR A 99 1.22 6.29 -8.65
N TYR A 100 1.47 6.67 -7.39
CA TYR A 100 0.50 6.66 -6.29
C TYR A 100 0.01 5.28 -5.86
N ASP A 101 0.79 4.23 -6.14
CA ASP A 101 0.49 2.91 -5.61
C ASP A 101 0.51 2.92 -4.07
N GLU A 102 -0.53 2.32 -3.48
CA GLU A 102 -0.74 2.25 -2.04
C GLU A 102 0.43 1.58 -1.31
N TYR A 103 1.19 0.70 -1.96
CA TYR A 103 2.35 0.05 -1.36
C TYR A 103 3.34 1.04 -0.71
N LEU A 104 3.49 2.23 -1.30
CA LEU A 104 4.29 3.31 -0.70
C LEU A 104 3.44 4.42 -0.08
N PHE A 105 2.21 4.60 -0.55
CA PHE A 105 1.32 5.69 -0.15
C PHE A 105 0.37 5.35 0.99
N SER A 106 0.43 4.14 1.53
CA SER A 106 -0.26 3.76 2.78
C SER A 106 0.58 4.01 4.03
N TYR A 107 1.88 4.27 3.89
CA TYR A 107 2.82 4.41 5.01
C TYR A 107 3.50 5.78 5.02
N ARG A 108 3.57 6.35 6.23
CA ARG A 108 4.30 7.60 6.48
C ARG A 108 5.79 7.34 6.55
N ASP A 109 6.19 6.29 7.28
CA ASP A 109 7.56 5.80 7.24
C ASP A 109 7.69 4.73 6.15
N ARG A 110 8.60 4.97 5.20
CA ARG A 110 8.81 4.08 4.04
C ARG A 110 10.14 3.32 4.11
N SER A 111 10.85 3.43 5.24
CA SER A 111 12.17 2.83 5.41
C SER A 111 12.19 1.30 5.34
N ALA A 112 11.04 0.65 5.55
CA ALA A 112 10.88 -0.80 5.39
C ALA A 112 10.96 -1.25 3.93
N SER A 113 10.46 -0.44 2.99
CA SER A 113 10.40 -0.78 1.55
C SER A 113 11.37 0.01 0.69
N LEU A 114 11.97 1.09 1.21
CA LEU A 114 12.80 2.00 0.43
C LEU A 114 14.02 2.44 1.25
N ASP A 115 15.22 2.22 0.70
CA ASP A 115 16.41 2.91 1.19
C ASP A 115 16.20 4.43 1.06
N LEU A 116 16.16 5.11 2.20
CA LEU A 116 15.90 6.54 2.28
C LEU A 116 16.91 7.38 1.48
N LYS A 117 18.12 6.88 1.20
CA LYS A 117 19.09 7.54 0.31
C LYS A 117 18.57 7.65 -1.13
N MET A 118 17.67 6.75 -1.53
CA MET A 118 17.04 6.73 -2.85
C MET A 118 15.78 7.59 -2.94
N ARG A 119 15.29 8.14 -1.82
CA ARG A 119 14.09 8.99 -1.77
C ARG A 119 14.13 10.16 -2.75
N LYS A 120 15.32 10.69 -3.06
CA LYS A 120 15.52 11.77 -4.05
C LYS A 120 15.05 11.41 -5.46
N TYR A 121 15.15 10.13 -5.85
CA TYR A 121 14.69 9.65 -7.15
C TYR A 121 13.17 9.51 -7.22
N LEU A 122 12.54 9.46 -6.05
CA LEU A 122 11.11 9.53 -5.89
C LEU A 122 10.72 10.96 -5.55
N GLN A 123 11.14 11.99 -6.30
CA GLN A 123 10.64 13.38 -6.19
C GLN A 123 10.03 13.81 -7.55
N GLY A 124 9.00 14.68 -7.58
CA GLY A 124 8.22 15.05 -8.80
C GLY A 124 6.85 14.36 -9.02
N HIS A 125 6.21 14.60 -10.17
CA HIS A 125 4.78 14.28 -10.44
C HIS A 125 4.46 12.88 -10.98
N TYR A 126 5.46 12.08 -11.38
CA TYR A 126 5.27 10.71 -11.89
C TYR A 126 6.40 9.81 -11.37
N ARG A 127 6.06 8.80 -10.56
CA ARG A 127 7.03 7.98 -9.81
C ARG A 127 6.61 6.51 -9.77
N SER A 128 6.34 5.93 -10.93
CA SER A 128 6.10 4.49 -11.00
C SER A 128 7.38 3.76 -10.55
N THR A 129 7.24 2.81 -9.63
CA THR A 129 8.38 2.17 -8.94
C THR A 129 8.50 0.71 -9.32
N ILE A 130 9.72 0.19 -9.21
CA ILE A 130 10.03 -1.23 -9.36
C ILE A 130 10.21 -1.78 -7.94
N SER A 131 9.34 -2.70 -7.53
CA SER A 131 9.49 -3.47 -6.30
C SER A 131 10.11 -4.82 -6.63
N LEU A 132 11.15 -5.20 -5.91
CA LEU A 132 11.81 -6.51 -5.95
C LEU A 132 11.78 -7.07 -4.53
N ASP A 133 11.04 -8.16 -4.33
CA ASP A 133 10.86 -8.80 -3.01
C ASP A 133 10.46 -7.80 -1.90
N GLY A 134 9.57 -6.86 -2.26
CA GLY A 134 9.11 -5.80 -1.37
C GLY A 134 10.04 -4.59 -1.24
N GLN A 135 11.22 -4.60 -1.86
CA GLN A 135 12.14 -3.47 -1.85
C GLN A 135 12.04 -2.65 -3.13
N ILE A 136 11.95 -1.33 -2.99
CA ILE A 136 11.98 -0.41 -4.11
C ILE A 136 13.41 -0.28 -4.64
N VAL A 137 13.64 -0.87 -5.80
CA VAL A 137 14.96 -0.97 -6.43
C VAL A 137 15.12 -0.07 -7.66
N GLY A 138 14.08 0.67 -8.03
CA GLY A 138 14.15 1.60 -9.14
C GLY A 138 12.83 2.27 -9.47
N THR A 139 12.85 3.01 -10.57
CA THR A 139 11.66 3.60 -11.20
C THR A 139 11.51 3.08 -12.62
N TRP A 140 10.30 3.19 -13.15
CA TRP A 140 10.02 2.85 -14.54
C TRP A 140 9.14 3.89 -15.19
N ARG A 141 9.24 3.96 -16.52
CA ARG A 141 8.39 4.79 -17.37
C ARG A 141 7.89 3.95 -18.54
N ARG A 142 6.68 4.28 -18.99
CA ARG A 142 6.10 3.76 -20.22
C ARG A 142 5.91 4.87 -21.25
N THR A 143 6.18 4.54 -22.51
CA THR A 143 5.85 5.39 -23.65
C THR A 143 4.96 4.61 -24.61
N PHE A 144 3.73 5.09 -24.82
CA PHE A 144 2.81 4.49 -25.78
C PHE A 144 3.22 4.83 -27.21
N LYS A 145 3.26 3.81 -28.07
CA LYS A 145 3.35 3.93 -29.52
C LYS A 145 2.14 3.21 -30.14
N LYS A 146 1.88 3.39 -31.45
CA LYS A 146 0.69 2.84 -32.13
C LYS A 146 0.42 1.36 -31.78
N SER A 147 1.44 0.49 -31.88
CA SER A 147 1.29 -0.95 -31.69
C SER A 147 2.08 -1.54 -30.51
N ARG A 148 2.79 -0.72 -29.74
CA ARG A 148 3.67 -1.20 -28.66
C ARG A 148 3.76 -0.24 -27.48
N VAL A 149 4.11 -0.78 -26.32
CA VAL A 149 4.52 0.02 -25.14
C VAL A 149 6.02 -0.12 -24.98
N LEU A 150 6.73 1.00 -24.97
CA LEU A 150 8.15 1.01 -24.62
C LEU A 150 8.26 1.19 -23.12
N MET A 151 8.97 0.25 -22.47
CA MET A 151 9.26 0.28 -21.04
C MET A 151 10.70 0.74 -20.86
N GLU A 152 10.91 1.72 -19.98
CA GLU A 152 12.22 2.23 -19.60
C GLU A 152 12.39 2.03 -18.10
N TYR A 153 13.53 1.45 -17.69
CA TYR A 153 13.82 1.14 -16.29
C TYR A 153 15.04 1.93 -15.81
N HIS A 154 14.89 2.63 -14.69
CA HIS A 154 15.98 3.29 -14.00
C HIS A 154 16.20 2.62 -12.64
N ARG A 155 17.22 1.76 -12.57
CA ARG A 155 17.53 0.95 -11.39
C ARG A 155 18.51 1.68 -10.48
N PHE A 156 18.31 1.57 -9.17
CA PHE A 156 19.20 2.11 -8.14
C PHE A 156 20.33 1.14 -7.81
N ILE A 157 20.12 -0.15 -8.07
CA ILE A 157 21.06 -1.23 -7.78
C ILE A 157 21.39 -2.04 -9.05
N THR A 158 22.43 -2.87 -8.95
CA THR A 158 22.73 -3.86 -9.98
C THR A 158 21.90 -5.11 -9.73
N LEU A 159 21.19 -5.58 -10.77
CA LEU A 159 20.42 -6.81 -10.71
C LEU A 159 21.23 -8.01 -11.22
N ASN A 160 21.07 -9.15 -10.57
CA ASN A 160 21.60 -10.44 -11.00
C ASN A 160 20.84 -10.97 -12.25
N ARG A 161 21.17 -12.18 -12.72
CA ARG A 161 20.55 -12.74 -13.93
C ARG A 161 19.06 -13.01 -13.75
N ASP A 162 18.67 -13.58 -12.61
CA ASP A 162 17.30 -14.03 -12.34
C ASP A 162 16.39 -12.82 -12.04
N GLU A 163 16.90 -11.83 -11.32
CA GLU A 163 16.20 -10.56 -11.07
C GLU A 163 15.95 -9.76 -12.36
N LYS A 164 16.92 -9.76 -13.29
CA LYS A 164 16.72 -9.15 -14.63
C LYS A 164 15.63 -9.88 -15.40
N HIS A 165 15.67 -11.21 -15.40
CA HIS A 165 14.66 -12.02 -16.05
C HIS A 165 13.26 -11.75 -15.46
N ALA A 166 13.13 -11.71 -14.13
CA ALA A 166 11.87 -11.39 -13.46
C ALA A 166 11.36 -9.98 -13.81
N LEU A 167 12.25 -8.99 -13.92
CA LEU A 167 11.88 -7.63 -14.35
C LEU A 167 11.37 -7.60 -15.80
N ASP A 168 12.02 -8.35 -16.70
CA ASP A 168 11.61 -8.44 -18.10
C ASP A 168 10.22 -9.12 -18.22
N GLU A 169 9.97 -10.19 -17.47
CA GLU A 169 8.66 -10.85 -17.37
C GLU A 169 7.58 -9.91 -16.83
N ALA A 170 7.86 -9.15 -15.78
CA ALA A 170 6.93 -8.13 -15.27
C ALA A 170 6.60 -7.07 -16.33
N GLY A 171 7.58 -6.69 -17.16
CA GLY A 171 7.38 -5.82 -18.32
C GLY A 171 6.46 -6.42 -19.38
N LEU A 172 6.60 -7.72 -19.68
CA LEU A 172 5.73 -8.43 -20.62
C LEU A 172 4.29 -8.55 -20.09
N LEU A 173 4.12 -8.85 -18.81
CA LEU A 173 2.81 -8.86 -18.15
C LEU A 173 2.10 -7.51 -18.27
N TYR A 174 2.83 -6.42 -18.00
CA TYR A 174 2.31 -5.07 -18.16
C TYR A 174 1.86 -4.77 -19.60
N LYS A 175 2.69 -5.14 -20.59
CA LYS A 175 2.35 -4.97 -22.01
C LYS A 175 1.11 -5.75 -22.42
N ARG A 176 0.99 -7.00 -21.94
CA ARG A 176 -0.18 -7.86 -22.16
C ARG A 176 -1.44 -7.23 -21.57
N PHE A 177 -1.37 -6.74 -20.33
CA PHE A 177 -2.47 -6.01 -19.69
C PHE A 177 -2.93 -4.81 -20.53
N MET A 178 -1.99 -4.11 -21.17
CA MET A 178 -2.29 -2.97 -22.05
C MET A 178 -2.72 -3.36 -23.47
N ASN A 179 -2.85 -4.65 -23.79
CA ASN A 179 -3.13 -5.17 -25.13
C ASN A 179 -2.12 -4.67 -26.19
N LYS A 180 -0.83 -4.60 -25.84
CA LYS A 180 0.27 -4.12 -26.70
C LYS A 180 1.43 -5.11 -26.70
N LYS A 181 2.25 -5.06 -27.77
CA LYS A 181 3.57 -5.74 -27.81
C LYS A 181 4.65 -4.93 -27.08
#